data_AF-A0A923E060-F1
#
_entry.id   AF-A0A923E060-F1
#
_cell.length_a   1.000
_cell.length_b   1.000
_cell.length_c   1.000
_cell.angle_alpha   90.00
_cell.angle_beta   90.00
_cell.angle_gamma   90.00
#
_symmetry.space_group_name_H-M   'P 1'
#
loop_
_entity.id
_entity.type
_entity.pdbx_description
1 polymer ?
#
loop_
_entity_poly.entity_id
_entity_poly.type
_entity_poly.pdbx_seq_one_letter_code
_entity_poly.pdbx_strand_id
1 'polypeptide(L)'
;MIAKARAWACLHSHAACAPVGLTAALLADLPLAATPRECSLAARDGRRSQRFTLPAVVLDGMVIAPEQPCRVRRIRGGLARRPVVDYASDEFIEDALITILLLEKGEQAFVAACSALRRLVIGNANRWAPRRRSEWKLKESLRARLDAARRHCPGAADARWMLANAEAGCESVGEARLLWILRSCGVGGTRVQFQVSDGFEEYYLDIAIPELEIALEFDGRAKYGVTAEEQAIAWGDQFERDRFLSNRGWSVLRFSWNDLEDPAGIIERLERAARTRGRNLRRCARARVRAFSWG
;
A
#
# COMPACT_ATOMS: atom_id res chain seq x y z
N MET A 1 -10.90 13.73 7.34
CA MET A 1 -11.48 13.98 8.68
C MET A 1 -12.83 13.30 8.91
N ILE A 2 -13.83 13.46 8.02
CA ILE A 2 -15.18 12.89 8.19
C ILE A 2 -15.20 11.37 8.41
N ALA A 3 -14.48 10.60 7.58
CA ALA A 3 -14.48 9.14 7.68
C ALA A 3 -13.95 8.62 9.03
N LYS A 4 -12.95 9.30 9.62
CA LYS A 4 -12.47 8.97 10.97
C LYS A 4 -13.51 9.28 12.03
N ALA A 5 -14.13 10.47 11.96
CA ALA A 5 -15.20 10.84 12.89
C ALA A 5 -16.34 9.80 12.88
N ARG A 6 -16.67 9.27 11.70
CA ARG A 6 -17.65 8.19 11.56
C ARG A 6 -17.20 6.85 12.14
N ALA A 7 -15.94 6.48 11.95
CA ALA A 7 -15.38 5.30 12.57
C ALA A 7 -15.44 5.41 14.11
N TRP A 8 -15.12 6.58 14.65
CA TRP A 8 -15.26 6.89 16.08
C TRP A 8 -16.71 6.80 16.56
N ALA A 9 -17.67 7.38 15.83
CA ALA A 9 -19.09 7.27 16.16
C ALA A 9 -19.57 5.80 16.18
N CYS A 10 -19.15 4.99 15.21
CA CYS A 10 -19.46 3.56 15.19
C CYS A 10 -18.91 2.83 16.41
N LEU A 11 -17.65 3.11 16.78
CA LEU A 11 -16.99 2.51 17.95
C LEU A 11 -17.64 2.92 19.26
N HIS A 12 -18.14 4.15 19.35
CA HIS A 12 -18.88 4.63 20.51
C HIS A 12 -20.21 3.87 20.68
N SER A 13 -21.01 3.75 19.61
CA SER A 13 -22.27 3.01 19.63
C SER A 13 -22.09 1.49 19.72
N HIS A 14 -20.90 0.98 19.40
CA HIS A 14 -20.55 -0.44 19.44
C HIS A 14 -19.29 -0.67 20.29
N ALA A 15 -19.30 -0.23 21.55
CA ALA A 15 -18.15 -0.29 22.46
C ALA A 15 -17.57 -1.70 22.66
N ALA A 16 -18.37 -2.75 22.41
CA ALA A 16 -17.95 -4.15 22.41
C ALA A 16 -17.31 -4.62 21.08
N CYS A 17 -16.92 -3.69 20.21
CA CYS A 17 -16.25 -3.96 18.94
C CYS A 17 -14.84 -3.34 18.88
N ALA A 18 -14.05 -3.80 17.92
CA ALA A 18 -12.77 -3.22 17.53
C ALA A 18 -12.80 -2.88 16.03
N PRO A 19 -12.10 -1.83 15.58
CA PRO A 19 -11.99 -1.52 14.16
C PRO A 19 -11.07 -2.53 13.46
N VAL A 20 -11.37 -2.84 12.19
CA VAL A 20 -10.64 -3.85 11.42
C VAL A 20 -10.51 -3.46 9.95
N GLY A 21 -9.61 -4.11 9.22
CA GLY A 21 -9.43 -3.88 7.79
C GLY A 21 -9.07 -2.43 7.50
N LEU A 22 -9.65 -1.86 6.44
CA LEU A 22 -9.36 -0.48 6.04
C LEU A 22 -9.83 0.57 7.07
N THR A 23 -10.78 0.25 7.94
CA THR A 23 -11.19 1.13 9.04
C THR A 23 -10.12 1.23 10.12
N ALA A 24 -9.47 0.10 10.45
CA ALA A 24 -8.32 0.12 11.35
C ALA A 24 -7.15 0.91 10.75
N ALA A 25 -6.85 0.70 9.47
CA ALA A 25 -5.83 1.46 8.76
C ALA A 25 -6.09 2.98 8.77
N LEU A 26 -7.35 3.37 8.54
CA LEU A 26 -7.78 4.76 8.59
C LEU A 26 -7.56 5.38 9.98
N LEU A 27 -7.89 4.67 11.05
CA LEU A 27 -7.70 5.16 12.43
C LEU A 27 -6.22 5.24 12.82
N ALA A 28 -5.37 4.38 12.27
CA ALA A 28 -3.92 4.40 12.47
C ALA A 28 -3.15 5.43 11.61
N ASP A 29 -3.85 6.29 10.89
CA ASP A 29 -3.23 7.27 9.98
C ASP A 29 -2.31 6.62 8.94
N LEU A 30 -2.71 5.46 8.43
CA LEU A 30 -2.02 4.85 7.31
C LEU A 30 -2.49 5.51 6.01
N PRO A 31 -1.57 5.88 5.09
CA PRO A 31 -1.94 6.29 3.75
C PRO A 31 -2.78 5.21 3.04
N LEU A 32 -3.81 5.64 2.33
CA LEU A 32 -4.78 4.79 1.64
C LEU A 32 -5.02 5.34 0.23
N ALA A 33 -5.26 4.48 -0.77
CA ALA A 33 -5.52 4.96 -2.14
C ALA A 33 -6.88 5.67 -2.27
N ALA A 34 -7.88 5.22 -1.51
CA ALA A 34 -9.16 5.89 -1.36
C ALA A 34 -9.65 5.84 0.09
N THR A 35 -10.57 6.76 0.42
CA THR A 35 -11.29 6.70 1.70
C THR A 35 -12.16 5.43 1.74
N PRO A 36 -12.16 4.64 2.85
CA PRO A 36 -12.98 3.44 2.96
C PRO A 36 -14.48 3.73 2.77
N ARG A 37 -15.14 2.99 1.88
CA ARG A 37 -16.58 3.14 1.61
C ARG A 37 -17.48 2.51 2.69
N GLU A 38 -16.97 1.51 3.42
CA GLU A 38 -17.68 0.82 4.50
C GLU A 38 -16.86 0.94 5.80
N CYS A 39 -17.51 1.23 6.93
CA CYS A 39 -16.90 1.14 8.25
C CYS A 39 -16.94 -0.31 8.74
N SER A 40 -15.79 -0.98 8.80
CA SER A 40 -15.66 -2.38 9.22
C SER A 40 -15.17 -2.49 10.66
N LEU A 41 -15.97 -3.17 11.48
CA LEU A 41 -15.68 -3.51 12.86
C LEU A 41 -15.64 -5.03 13.03
N ALA A 42 -15.12 -5.50 14.15
CA ALA A 42 -15.27 -6.88 14.60
C ALA A 42 -15.70 -6.93 16.06
N ALA A 43 -16.68 -7.78 16.37
CA ALA A 43 -17.15 -7.97 17.74
C ALA A 43 -16.11 -8.71 18.57
N ARG A 44 -15.82 -8.22 19.80
CA ARG A 44 -14.84 -8.84 20.70
C ARG A 44 -15.30 -10.22 21.19
N ASP A 45 -16.61 -10.40 21.34
CA ASP A 45 -17.25 -11.62 21.83
C ASP A 45 -17.53 -12.65 20.72
N GLY A 46 -17.24 -12.34 19.46
CA GLY A 46 -17.45 -13.25 18.33
C GLY A 46 -18.91 -13.37 17.87
N ARG A 47 -19.76 -12.37 18.18
CA ARG A 47 -21.13 -12.25 17.64
C ARG A 47 -21.20 -12.44 16.11
N ARG A 48 -22.41 -12.80 15.64
CA ARG A 48 -22.70 -12.94 14.21
C ARG A 48 -22.46 -11.62 13.48
N SER A 49 -22.13 -11.72 12.19
CA SER A 49 -21.94 -10.54 11.36
C SER A 49 -23.24 -9.75 11.24
N GLN A 50 -23.13 -8.44 11.35
CA GLN A 50 -24.26 -7.51 11.28
C GLN A 50 -23.92 -6.39 10.30
N ARG A 51 -24.92 -5.89 9.59
CA ARG A 51 -24.83 -4.67 8.78
C ARG A 51 -25.78 -3.64 9.33
N PHE A 52 -25.37 -2.38 9.26
CA PHE A 52 -26.17 -1.22 9.60
C PHE A 52 -25.64 -0.02 8.83
N THR A 53 -26.33 1.10 8.89
CA THR A 53 -25.94 2.33 8.19
C THR A 53 -25.94 3.47 9.19
N LEU A 54 -24.88 4.28 9.21
CA LEU A 54 -24.95 5.58 9.88
C LEU A 54 -25.71 6.55 8.97
N PRO A 55 -26.64 7.35 9.53
CA PRO A 55 -27.40 8.31 8.75
C PRO A 55 -26.48 9.37 8.12
N ALA A 56 -26.99 10.05 7.10
CA ALA A 56 -26.35 11.23 6.55
C ALA A 56 -26.22 12.32 7.63
N VAL A 57 -25.13 13.08 7.58
CA VAL A 57 -24.95 14.27 8.42
C VAL A 57 -25.42 15.47 7.61
N VAL A 58 -26.48 16.12 8.09
CA VAL A 58 -27.09 17.30 7.47
C VAL A 58 -26.88 18.50 8.38
N LEU A 59 -26.38 19.60 7.83
CA LEU A 59 -26.24 20.88 8.52
C LEU A 59 -26.85 21.95 7.61
N ASP A 60 -27.76 22.77 8.14
CA ASP A 60 -28.45 23.84 7.42
C ASP A 60 -29.06 23.39 6.08
N GLY A 61 -29.62 22.17 6.06
CA GLY A 61 -30.22 21.57 4.87
C GLY A 61 -29.23 20.98 3.85
N MET A 62 -27.92 21.13 4.07
CA MET A 62 -26.88 20.56 3.21
C MET A 62 -26.35 19.23 3.76
N VAL A 63 -26.20 18.23 2.89
CA VAL A 63 -25.55 16.95 3.25
C VAL A 63 -24.04 17.15 3.31
N ILE A 64 -23.49 17.27 4.51
CA ILE A 64 -22.04 17.39 4.75
C ILE A 64 -21.37 16.01 4.66
N ALA A 65 -22.08 14.95 4.99
CA ALA A 65 -21.60 13.59 4.81
C ALA A 65 -22.75 12.64 4.43
N PRO A 66 -22.68 11.91 3.29
CA PRO A 66 -23.74 11.00 2.83
C PRO A 66 -23.85 9.78 3.75
N GLU A 67 -24.91 8.99 3.74
CA GLU A 67 -25.00 7.77 4.59
C GLU A 67 -23.74 6.88 4.54
N GLN A 68 -23.37 6.26 5.67
CA GLN A 68 -22.20 5.38 5.76
C GLN A 68 -22.60 3.93 6.02
N PRO A 69 -22.38 3.01 5.06
CA PRO A 69 -22.50 1.58 5.31
C PRO A 69 -21.51 1.13 6.38
N CYS A 70 -21.98 0.31 7.32
CA CYS A 70 -21.19 -0.23 8.41
C CYS A 70 -21.40 -1.74 8.52
N ARG A 71 -20.34 -2.45 8.92
CA ARG A 71 -20.37 -3.90 9.08
C ARG A 71 -19.59 -4.35 10.29
N VAL A 72 -20.25 -5.11 11.16
CA VAL A 72 -19.58 -5.93 12.17
C VAL A 72 -19.28 -7.28 11.55
N ARG A 73 -18.00 -7.64 11.51
CA ARG A 73 -17.48 -8.87 10.92
C ARG A 73 -17.08 -9.85 12.02
N ARG A 74 -17.25 -11.13 11.75
CA ARG A 74 -16.72 -12.18 12.62
C ARG A 74 -15.28 -12.46 12.24
N ILE A 75 -14.34 -12.19 13.13
CA ILE A 75 -12.92 -12.53 12.96
C ILE A 75 -12.55 -13.65 13.92
N ARG A 76 -11.97 -14.73 13.38
CA ARG A 76 -11.46 -15.86 14.17
C ARG A 76 -10.06 -15.52 14.69
N GLY A 77 -9.66 -16.15 15.80
CA GLY A 77 -8.29 -16.02 16.32
C GLY A 77 -8.04 -14.83 17.25
N GLY A 78 -9.08 -14.17 17.75
CA GLY A 78 -8.94 -13.22 18.87
C GLY A 78 -8.36 -11.84 18.54
N LEU A 79 -8.08 -11.54 17.27
CA LEU A 79 -7.52 -10.25 16.80
C LEU A 79 -8.38 -9.02 17.18
N ALA A 80 -9.67 -9.21 17.44
CA ALA A 80 -10.58 -8.15 17.87
C ALA A 80 -10.82 -8.10 19.38
N ARG A 81 -10.18 -8.98 20.18
CA ARG A 81 -10.53 -9.17 21.60
C ARG A 81 -9.92 -8.14 22.54
N ARG A 82 -8.89 -7.42 22.11
CA ARG A 82 -8.17 -6.48 22.97
C ARG A 82 -8.81 -5.09 22.93
N PRO A 83 -8.92 -4.38 24.06
CA PRO A 83 -9.20 -2.96 24.06
C PRO A 83 -8.07 -2.24 23.31
N VAL A 84 -8.42 -1.33 22.41
CA VAL A 84 -7.44 -0.47 21.75
C VAL A 84 -7.19 0.73 22.66
N VAL A 85 -5.93 0.89 23.07
CA VAL A 85 -5.50 2.00 23.94
C VAL A 85 -4.83 3.09 23.12
N ASP A 86 -4.17 2.71 22.02
CA ASP A 86 -3.50 3.60 21.08
C ASP A 86 -3.59 3.05 19.66
N TYR A 87 -4.08 3.87 18.72
CA TYR A 87 -4.20 3.53 17.31
C TYR A 87 -2.88 3.72 16.54
N ALA A 88 -1.89 4.37 17.15
CA ALA A 88 -0.55 4.55 16.59
C ALA A 88 0.43 3.46 17.03
N SER A 89 0.04 2.57 17.96
CA SER A 89 0.93 1.53 18.47
C SER A 89 1.26 0.48 17.41
N ASP A 90 2.48 -0.06 17.48
CA ASP A 90 2.92 -1.11 16.55
C ASP A 90 2.03 -2.35 16.67
N GLU A 91 1.59 -2.73 17.87
CA GLU A 91 0.69 -3.88 18.02
C GLU A 91 -0.65 -3.65 17.31
N PHE A 92 -1.22 -2.45 17.39
CA PHE A 92 -2.45 -2.12 16.68
C PHE A 92 -2.26 -2.15 15.17
N ILE A 93 -1.16 -1.60 14.66
CA ILE A 93 -0.88 -1.57 13.22
C ILE A 93 -0.63 -2.98 12.68
N GLU A 94 0.02 -3.86 13.45
CA GLU A 94 0.15 -5.27 13.07
C GLU A 94 -1.22 -5.98 13.02
N ASP A 95 -2.10 -5.74 14.00
CA ASP A 95 -3.47 -6.26 14.00
C ASP A 95 -4.29 -5.71 12.81
N ALA A 96 -4.14 -4.42 12.50
CA ALA A 96 -4.74 -3.78 11.34
C ALA A 96 -4.25 -4.45 10.05
N LEU A 97 -2.94 -4.65 9.89
CA LEU A 97 -2.35 -5.32 8.73
C LEU A 97 -2.90 -6.74 8.55
N ILE A 98 -2.95 -7.55 9.62
CA ILE A 98 -3.52 -8.89 9.52
C ILE A 98 -4.99 -8.81 9.11
N THR A 99 -5.78 -7.93 9.71
CA THR A 99 -7.20 -7.83 9.36
C THR A 99 -7.43 -7.29 7.95
N ILE A 100 -6.58 -6.41 7.42
CA ILE A 100 -6.57 -5.99 6.01
C ILE A 100 -6.34 -7.21 5.12
N LEU A 101 -5.28 -7.98 5.38
CA LEU A 101 -4.95 -9.20 4.62
C LEU A 101 -6.08 -10.25 4.70
N LEU A 102 -6.80 -10.27 5.83
CA LEU A 102 -7.91 -11.19 6.02
C LEU A 102 -9.19 -10.74 5.30
N LEU A 103 -9.53 -9.46 5.32
CA LEU A 103 -10.88 -9.01 4.99
C LEU A 103 -10.97 -8.32 3.63
N GLU A 104 -9.87 -7.73 3.19
CA GLU A 104 -9.81 -6.83 2.05
C GLU A 104 -9.13 -7.49 0.86
N LYS A 105 -9.36 -6.93 -0.33
CA LYS A 105 -8.85 -7.44 -1.60
C LYS A 105 -8.47 -6.29 -2.53
N GLY A 106 -7.71 -6.63 -3.56
CA GLY A 106 -7.36 -5.70 -4.63
C GLY A 106 -6.33 -4.65 -4.21
N GLU A 107 -6.19 -3.64 -5.06
CA GLU A 107 -5.17 -2.59 -4.95
C GLU A 107 -5.20 -1.86 -3.61
N GLN A 108 -6.38 -1.43 -3.17
CA GLN A 108 -6.55 -0.70 -1.91
C GLN A 108 -6.00 -1.47 -0.71
N ALA A 109 -6.22 -2.79 -0.65
CA ALA A 109 -5.70 -3.64 0.41
C ALA A 109 -4.17 -3.76 0.35
N PHE A 110 -3.63 -3.85 -0.87
CA PHE A 110 -2.18 -3.91 -1.09
C PHE A 110 -1.49 -2.60 -0.69
N VAL A 111 -2.05 -1.46 -1.07
CA VAL A 111 -1.56 -0.13 -0.68
C VAL A 111 -1.55 -0.01 0.84
N ALA A 112 -2.67 -0.33 1.50
CA ALA A 112 -2.76 -0.28 2.96
C ALA A 112 -1.75 -1.23 3.63
N ALA A 113 -1.46 -2.38 3.02
CA ALA A 113 -0.44 -3.31 3.49
C ALA A 113 0.98 -2.74 3.38
N CYS A 114 1.35 -2.13 2.24
CA CYS A 114 2.63 -1.42 2.10
C CYS A 114 2.76 -0.29 3.13
N SER A 115 1.71 0.50 3.33
CA SER A 115 1.70 1.58 4.31
C SER A 115 1.87 1.10 5.75
N ALA A 116 1.20 0.00 6.15
CA ALA A 116 1.39 -0.61 7.46
C ALA A 116 2.82 -1.13 7.63
N LEU A 117 3.35 -1.85 6.62
CA LEU A 117 4.72 -2.35 6.65
C LEU A 117 5.74 -1.22 6.75
N ARG A 118 5.56 -0.12 6.00
CA ARG A 118 6.42 1.06 6.10
C ARG A 118 6.42 1.62 7.51
N ARG A 119 5.23 1.82 8.10
CA ARG A 119 5.10 2.35 9.46
C ARG A 119 5.81 1.45 10.48
N LEU A 120 5.64 0.13 10.39
CA LEU A 120 6.25 -0.82 11.33
C LEU A 120 7.77 -1.01 11.14
N VAL A 121 8.27 -0.93 9.91
CA VAL A 121 9.67 -1.24 9.59
C VAL A 121 10.55 0.01 9.63
N ILE A 122 10.06 1.11 9.05
CA ILE A 122 10.81 2.35 8.86
C ILE A 122 10.43 3.38 9.93
N GLY A 123 9.19 3.33 10.43
CA GLY A 123 8.65 4.33 11.34
C GLY A 123 8.41 5.66 10.64
N ASN A 124 8.67 6.75 11.37
CA ASN A 124 8.70 8.11 10.82
C ASN A 124 10.12 8.55 10.43
N ALA A 125 11.11 7.64 10.46
CA ALA A 125 12.48 7.99 10.13
C ALA A 125 12.63 8.16 8.62
N ASN A 126 13.10 9.33 8.18
CA ASN A 126 13.36 9.63 6.76
C ASN A 126 14.66 8.92 6.29
N ARG A 127 14.67 7.58 6.32
CA ARG A 127 15.83 6.76 5.93
C ARG A 127 15.53 5.97 4.67
N TRP A 128 16.32 6.25 3.65
CA TRP A 128 16.33 5.61 2.34
C TRP A 128 16.92 4.19 2.35
N ALA A 129 17.63 3.82 3.43
CA ALA A 129 18.28 2.53 3.55
C ALA A 129 17.26 1.37 3.75
N PRO A 130 17.27 0.34 2.88
CA PRO A 130 16.36 -0.80 3.00
C PRO A 130 16.57 -1.57 4.31
N ARG A 131 15.55 -1.61 5.18
CA ARG A 131 15.54 -2.44 6.39
C ARG A 131 15.08 -3.89 6.09
N ARG A 132 15.65 -4.48 5.03
CA ARG A 132 15.21 -5.79 4.47
C ARG A 132 15.17 -6.90 5.52
N ARG A 133 16.16 -6.95 6.43
CA ARG A 133 16.21 -7.96 7.49
C ARG A 133 15.08 -7.78 8.51
N SER A 134 14.79 -6.54 8.91
CA SER A 134 13.68 -6.26 9.84
C SER A 134 12.34 -6.55 9.20
N GLU A 135 12.15 -6.13 7.94
CA GLU A 135 10.94 -6.43 7.17
C GLU A 135 10.73 -7.93 7.02
N TRP A 136 11.78 -8.71 6.70
CA TRP A 136 11.69 -10.16 6.61
C TRP A 136 11.24 -10.79 7.93
N LYS A 137 11.85 -10.40 9.06
CA LYS A 137 11.46 -10.90 10.39
C LYS A 137 9.99 -10.59 10.72
N LEU A 138 9.58 -9.35 10.45
CA LEU A 138 8.19 -8.92 10.67
C LEU A 138 7.23 -9.74 9.79
N LYS A 139 7.51 -9.87 8.50
CA LYS A 139 6.69 -10.66 7.57
C LYS A 139 6.58 -12.13 7.98
N GLU A 140 7.66 -12.74 8.49
CA GLU A 140 7.61 -14.11 9.00
C GLU A 140 6.70 -14.23 10.23
N SER A 141 6.79 -13.28 11.18
CA SER A 141 5.87 -13.21 12.33
C SER A 141 4.41 -13.04 11.88
N LEU A 142 4.15 -12.09 10.99
CA LEU A 142 2.82 -11.83 10.44
C LEU A 142 2.26 -13.03 9.67
N ARG A 143 3.11 -13.76 8.95
CA ARG A 143 2.73 -14.98 8.23
C ARG A 143 2.29 -16.07 9.19
N ALA A 144 3.03 -16.30 10.28
CA ALA A 144 2.64 -17.26 11.31
C ALA A 144 1.29 -16.89 11.94
N ARG A 145 1.06 -15.61 12.25
CA ARG A 145 -0.21 -15.10 12.79
C ARG A 145 -1.37 -15.25 11.78
N LEU A 146 -1.12 -14.94 10.50
CA LEU A 146 -2.08 -15.11 9.42
C LEU A 146 -2.49 -16.57 9.24
N ASP A 147 -1.52 -17.49 9.26
CA ASP A 147 -1.75 -18.92 9.14
C ASP A 147 -2.51 -19.49 10.35
N ALA A 148 -2.27 -18.96 11.56
CA ALA A 148 -3.07 -19.30 12.73
C ALA A 148 -4.53 -18.83 12.61
N ALA A 149 -4.77 -17.63 12.06
CA ALA A 149 -6.11 -17.08 11.90
C ALA A 149 -6.91 -17.73 10.74
N ARG A 150 -6.23 -18.28 9.72
CA ARG A 150 -6.84 -18.63 8.43
C ARG A 150 -6.44 -19.96 7.81
N ARG A 151 -5.86 -20.89 8.58
CA ARG A 151 -5.20 -22.14 8.12
C ARG A 151 -5.90 -22.89 6.97
N HIS A 152 -7.24 -22.86 6.89
CA HIS A 152 -8.04 -23.53 5.84
C HIS A 152 -9.25 -22.73 5.31
N CYS A 153 -9.17 -21.39 5.21
CA CYS A 153 -10.29 -20.59 4.71
C CYS A 153 -10.07 -20.08 3.27
N PRO A 154 -11.15 -19.87 2.49
CA PRO A 154 -11.10 -19.10 1.25
C PRO A 154 -10.41 -17.73 1.49
N GLY A 155 -9.51 -17.34 0.57
CA GLY A 155 -8.75 -16.09 0.66
C GLY A 155 -7.40 -16.18 1.39
N ALA A 156 -7.03 -17.32 1.98
CA ALA A 156 -5.70 -17.49 2.61
C ALA A 156 -4.55 -17.35 1.58
N ALA A 157 -4.74 -17.87 0.37
CA ALA A 157 -3.78 -17.70 -0.73
C ALA A 157 -3.66 -16.24 -1.21
N ASP A 158 -4.72 -15.44 -1.10
CA ASP A 158 -4.70 -13.99 -1.39
C ASP A 158 -3.93 -13.23 -0.33
N ALA A 159 -4.25 -13.47 0.92
CA ALA A 159 -3.56 -12.88 2.06
C ALA A 159 -2.04 -13.16 2.04
N ARG A 160 -1.65 -14.43 1.81
CA ARG A 160 -0.23 -14.81 1.71
C ARG A 160 0.47 -14.16 0.53
N TRP A 161 -0.20 -14.07 -0.62
CA TRP A 161 0.37 -13.41 -1.80
C TRP A 161 0.59 -11.93 -1.53
N MET A 162 -0.40 -11.25 -0.94
CA MET A 162 -0.33 -9.83 -0.65
C MET A 162 0.77 -9.53 0.38
N LEU A 163 0.86 -10.30 1.47
CA LEU A 163 1.94 -10.17 2.45
C LEU A 163 3.33 -10.40 1.82
N ALA A 164 3.45 -11.34 0.89
CA ALA A 164 4.72 -11.64 0.23
C ALA A 164 5.15 -10.56 -0.79
N ASN A 165 4.21 -9.82 -1.38
CA ASN A 165 4.48 -8.88 -2.47
C ASN A 165 4.39 -7.40 -2.07
N ALA A 166 3.67 -7.05 -1.00
CA ALA A 166 3.69 -5.70 -0.42
C ALA A 166 5.08 -5.43 0.17
N GLU A 167 5.60 -4.21 0.06
CA GLU A 167 6.94 -3.85 0.55
C GLU A 167 6.91 -2.58 1.40
N ALA A 168 7.70 -2.54 2.47
CA ALA A 168 7.81 -1.37 3.35
C ALA A 168 8.49 -0.17 2.67
N GLY A 169 9.22 -0.42 1.59
CA GLY A 169 9.96 0.60 0.85
C GLY A 169 9.11 1.54 0.00
N CYS A 170 7.82 1.25 -0.23
CA CYS A 170 6.95 2.18 -0.95
C CYS A 170 6.67 3.41 -0.09
N GLU A 171 7.12 4.58 -0.52
CA GLU A 171 7.05 5.82 0.25
C GLU A 171 5.72 6.54 0.08
N SER A 172 5.09 6.35 -1.06
CA SER A 172 3.82 6.94 -1.43
C SER A 172 2.76 5.91 -1.79
N VAL A 173 1.50 6.35 -1.74
CA VAL A 173 0.37 5.58 -2.27
C VAL A 173 0.59 5.25 -3.75
N GLY A 174 1.11 6.20 -4.54
CA GLY A 174 1.35 6.00 -5.97
C GLY A 174 2.39 4.91 -6.26
N GLU A 175 3.48 4.86 -5.50
CA GLU A 175 4.47 3.77 -5.60
C GLU A 175 3.86 2.42 -5.24
N ALA A 176 3.04 2.35 -4.18
CA ALA A 176 2.39 1.11 -3.78
C ALA A 176 1.36 0.64 -4.82
N ARG A 177 0.62 1.56 -5.46
CA ARG A 177 -0.28 1.27 -6.59
C ARG A 177 0.51 0.76 -7.80
N LEU A 178 1.62 1.42 -8.16
CA LEU A 178 2.48 0.99 -9.25
C LEU A 178 3.07 -0.41 -8.99
N LEU A 179 3.54 -0.67 -7.76
CA LEU A 179 4.00 -1.99 -7.36
C LEU A 179 2.90 -3.05 -7.45
N TRP A 180 1.66 -2.72 -7.02
CA TRP A 180 0.50 -3.59 -7.17
C TRP A 180 0.27 -3.97 -8.63
N ILE A 181 0.27 -2.99 -9.54
CA ILE A 181 0.11 -3.23 -10.99
C ILE A 181 1.18 -4.19 -11.50
N LEU A 182 2.45 -3.91 -11.23
CA LEU A 182 3.56 -4.76 -11.67
C LEU A 182 3.43 -6.19 -11.14
N ARG A 183 3.22 -6.36 -9.82
CA ARG A 183 3.16 -7.68 -9.18
C ARG A 183 1.92 -8.46 -9.62
N SER A 184 0.75 -7.82 -9.72
CA SER A 184 -0.50 -8.47 -10.14
C SER A 184 -0.46 -8.90 -11.62
N CYS A 185 0.20 -8.12 -12.47
CA CYS A 185 0.54 -8.45 -13.85
C CYS A 185 1.68 -9.48 -13.99
N GLY A 186 2.24 -9.94 -12.88
CA GLY A 186 3.27 -10.98 -12.86
C GLY A 186 4.64 -10.49 -13.33
N VAL A 187 4.92 -9.18 -13.29
CA VAL A 187 6.25 -8.66 -13.60
C VAL A 187 7.25 -9.19 -12.56
N GLY A 188 8.22 -9.98 -13.04
CA GLY A 188 9.29 -10.53 -12.23
C GLY A 188 10.44 -9.55 -12.03
N GLY A 189 11.35 -9.84 -11.09
CA GLY A 189 12.60 -9.08 -10.93
C GLY A 189 12.48 -7.75 -10.21
N THR A 190 11.27 -7.23 -9.96
CA THR A 190 11.13 -5.89 -9.34
C THR A 190 11.74 -5.84 -7.94
N ARG A 191 12.41 -4.71 -7.64
CA ARG A 191 13.03 -4.35 -6.36
C ARG A 191 12.60 -2.94 -5.98
N VAL A 192 12.04 -2.78 -4.79
CA VAL A 192 11.67 -1.47 -4.24
C VAL A 192 12.88 -0.84 -3.55
N GLN A 193 13.03 0.47 -3.68
CA GLN A 193 14.14 1.26 -3.10
C GLN A 193 15.50 0.65 -3.46
N PHE A 194 15.74 0.46 -4.76
CA PHE A 194 16.99 -0.11 -5.25
C PHE A 194 18.07 0.97 -5.32
N GLN A 195 19.20 0.72 -4.66
CA GLN A 195 20.34 1.64 -4.59
C GLN A 195 21.20 1.50 -5.85
N VAL A 196 21.49 2.63 -6.49
CA VAL A 196 22.52 2.76 -7.53
C VAL A 196 23.58 3.73 -6.99
N SER A 197 24.84 3.29 -6.95
CA SER A 197 25.94 4.09 -6.43
C SER A 197 27.22 3.86 -7.23
N ASP A 198 28.13 4.83 -7.18
CA ASP A 198 29.51 4.74 -7.67
C ASP A 198 30.57 4.96 -6.57
N GLY A 199 30.15 5.00 -5.31
CA GLY A 199 30.99 5.30 -4.17
C GLY A 199 31.07 6.79 -3.80
N PHE A 200 30.62 7.71 -4.67
CA PHE A 200 30.57 9.14 -4.40
C PHE A 200 29.13 9.65 -4.32
N GLU A 201 28.30 9.24 -5.27
CA GLU A 201 26.88 9.53 -5.31
C GLU A 201 26.07 8.25 -5.12
N GLU A 202 24.90 8.38 -4.51
CA GLU A 202 23.93 7.30 -4.41
C GLU A 202 22.51 7.81 -4.63
N TYR A 203 21.75 7.07 -5.43
CA TYR A 203 20.33 7.32 -5.64
C TYR A 203 19.54 6.04 -5.40
N TYR A 204 18.36 6.21 -4.80
CA TYR A 204 17.40 5.15 -4.61
C TYR A 204 16.31 5.28 -5.67
N LEU A 205 16.00 4.16 -6.32
CA LEU A 205 14.96 4.05 -7.32
C LEU A 205 13.71 3.49 -6.65
N ASP A 206 12.57 4.18 -6.80
CA ASP A 206 11.28 3.77 -6.21
C ASP A 206 11.01 2.29 -6.46
N ILE A 207 11.03 1.90 -7.74
CA ILE A 207 10.99 0.50 -8.19
C ILE A 207 12.01 0.32 -9.30
N ALA A 208 12.83 -0.72 -9.23
CA ALA A 208 13.78 -1.10 -10.26
C ALA A 208 13.51 -2.52 -10.76
N ILE A 209 13.85 -2.78 -12.02
CA ILE A 209 14.07 -4.12 -12.57
C ILE A 209 15.56 -4.21 -12.95
N PRO A 210 16.43 -4.61 -12.01
CA PRO A 210 17.88 -4.53 -12.21
C PRO A 210 18.36 -5.36 -13.41
N GLU A 211 17.75 -6.52 -13.66
CA GLU A 211 18.11 -7.36 -14.81
C GLU A 211 17.78 -6.71 -16.17
N LEU A 212 17.03 -5.61 -16.18
CA LEU A 212 16.74 -4.81 -17.37
C LEU A 212 17.35 -3.40 -17.29
N GLU A 213 17.94 -3.01 -16.16
CA GLU A 213 18.38 -1.63 -15.88
C GLU A 213 17.26 -0.61 -16.17
N ILE A 214 16.03 -0.95 -15.74
CA ILE A 214 14.86 -0.07 -15.85
C ILE A 214 14.46 0.38 -14.45
N ALA A 215 14.37 1.69 -14.25
CA ALA A 215 13.77 2.32 -13.09
C ALA A 215 12.34 2.73 -13.44
N LEU A 216 11.42 2.56 -12.50
CA LEU A 216 10.05 3.06 -12.57
C LEU A 216 9.86 4.02 -11.39
N GLU A 217 9.56 5.27 -11.69
CA GLU A 217 9.39 6.33 -10.70
C GLU A 217 7.96 6.83 -10.71
N PHE A 218 7.41 7.04 -9.52
CA PHE A 218 6.12 7.69 -9.37
C PHE A 218 6.32 9.19 -9.13
N ASP A 219 5.91 10.00 -10.10
CA ASP A 219 5.94 11.45 -9.97
C ASP A 219 4.58 11.98 -9.50
N GLY A 220 4.52 12.22 -8.19
CA GLY A 220 3.37 12.81 -7.54
C GLY A 220 3.21 14.32 -7.75
N ARG A 221 3.63 14.94 -8.86
CA ARG A 221 3.40 16.37 -9.24
C ARG A 221 3.77 17.46 -8.20
N ALA A 222 4.30 17.12 -7.03
CA ALA A 222 4.49 18.06 -5.90
C ALA A 222 5.96 18.30 -5.54
N LYS A 223 6.92 17.88 -6.38
CA LYS A 223 8.36 17.99 -6.08
C LYS A 223 9.03 19.25 -6.64
N TYR A 224 8.31 20.12 -7.34
CA TYR A 224 8.85 21.37 -7.86
C TYR A 224 8.50 22.47 -6.87
N GLY A 225 9.51 23.09 -6.25
CA GLY A 225 9.32 24.09 -5.20
C GLY A 225 8.38 25.24 -5.58
N VAL A 226 8.01 26.04 -4.59
CA VAL A 226 7.00 27.09 -4.78
C VAL A 226 7.61 28.29 -5.49
N THR A 227 8.90 28.56 -5.30
CA THR A 227 9.61 29.67 -5.94
C THR A 227 10.35 29.26 -7.21
N ALA A 228 10.65 30.24 -8.07
CA ALA A 228 11.45 30.00 -9.27
C ALA A 228 12.86 29.49 -8.96
N GLU A 229 13.48 29.95 -7.87
CA GLU A 229 14.80 29.44 -7.45
C GLU A 229 14.72 27.98 -6.97
N GLU A 230 13.71 27.63 -6.17
CA GLU A 230 13.53 26.25 -5.71
C GLU A 230 13.23 25.31 -6.88
N GLN A 231 12.49 25.76 -7.89
CA GLN A 231 12.26 25.01 -9.12
C GLN A 231 13.53 24.83 -9.93
N ALA A 232 14.37 25.87 -10.04
CA ALA A 232 15.65 25.79 -10.74
C ALA A 232 16.62 24.80 -10.05
N ILE A 233 16.70 24.82 -8.72
CA ILE A 233 17.50 23.88 -7.94
C ILE A 233 16.98 22.45 -8.14
N ALA A 234 15.68 22.23 -7.97
CA ALA A 234 15.07 20.90 -8.15
C ALA A 234 15.27 20.36 -9.58
N TRP A 235 15.24 21.23 -10.59
CA TRP A 235 15.55 20.86 -11.96
C TRP A 235 17.01 20.45 -12.12
N GLY A 236 17.94 21.21 -11.55
CA GLY A 236 19.38 20.90 -11.55
C GLY A 236 19.68 19.54 -10.92
N ASP A 237 19.14 19.30 -9.72
CA ASP A 237 19.30 18.03 -9.00
C ASP A 237 18.72 16.85 -9.81
N GLN A 238 17.54 17.05 -10.42
CA GLN A 238 16.92 16.02 -11.25
C GLN A 238 17.72 15.75 -12.52
N PHE A 239 18.32 16.78 -13.12
CA PHE A 239 19.18 16.64 -14.30
C PHE A 239 20.45 15.85 -13.97
N GLU A 240 21.14 16.16 -12.87
CA GLU A 240 22.33 15.43 -12.43
C GLU A 240 22.00 13.97 -12.09
N ARG A 241 20.87 13.74 -11.41
CA ARG A 241 20.37 12.38 -11.14
C ARG A 241 20.08 11.60 -12.43
N ASP A 242 19.40 12.20 -13.40
CA ASP A 242 19.07 11.54 -14.66
C ASP A 242 20.35 11.25 -15.47
N ARG A 243 21.32 12.17 -15.47
CA ARG A 243 22.64 11.97 -16.07
C ARG A 243 23.40 10.84 -15.38
N PHE A 244 23.42 10.81 -14.06
CA PHE A 244 24.08 9.76 -13.27
C PHE A 244 23.52 8.37 -13.61
N LEU A 245 22.20 8.25 -13.67
CA LEU A 245 21.51 7.00 -13.99
C LEU A 245 21.76 6.58 -15.44
N SER A 246 21.61 7.52 -16.39
CA SER A 246 21.83 7.27 -17.82
C SER A 246 23.26 6.81 -18.11
N ASN A 247 24.28 7.43 -17.50
CA ASN A 247 25.68 7.03 -17.65
C ASN A 247 25.96 5.60 -17.16
N ARG A 248 25.09 5.07 -16.30
CA ARG A 248 25.15 3.69 -15.79
C ARG A 248 24.19 2.76 -16.52
N GLY A 249 23.67 3.21 -17.65
CA GLY A 249 22.78 2.44 -18.51
C GLY A 249 21.33 2.42 -18.07
N TRP A 250 20.93 3.05 -16.96
CA TRP A 250 19.55 2.99 -16.49
C TRP A 250 18.59 3.77 -17.40
N SER A 251 17.43 3.18 -17.67
CA SER A 251 16.29 3.86 -18.29
C SER A 251 15.23 4.16 -17.23
N VAL A 252 14.91 5.44 -17.05
CA VAL A 252 13.91 5.88 -16.06
C VAL A 252 12.56 6.08 -16.74
N LEU A 253 11.55 5.33 -16.30
CA LEU A 253 10.16 5.46 -16.71
C LEU A 253 9.37 6.16 -15.59
N ARG A 254 8.92 7.39 -15.85
CA ARG A 254 8.10 8.17 -14.91
C ARG A 254 6.61 7.95 -15.16
N PHE A 255 5.85 7.75 -14.08
CA PHE A 255 4.41 7.56 -14.10
C PHE A 255 3.73 8.55 -13.15
N SER A 256 2.61 9.11 -13.62
CA SER A 256 1.74 10.01 -12.90
C SER A 256 0.50 9.27 -12.37
N TRP A 257 -0.32 9.97 -11.58
CA TRP A 257 -1.64 9.46 -11.17
C TRP A 257 -2.52 9.02 -12.36
N ASN A 258 -2.46 9.73 -13.48
CA ASN A 258 -3.29 9.43 -14.64
C ASN A 258 -2.84 8.15 -15.35
N ASP A 259 -1.54 7.83 -15.30
CA ASP A 259 -1.01 6.59 -15.86
C ASP A 259 -1.44 5.37 -15.04
N LEU A 260 -1.63 5.52 -13.72
CA LEU A 260 -2.08 4.42 -12.85
C LEU A 260 -3.51 3.95 -13.14
N GLU A 261 -4.29 4.76 -13.86
CA GLU A 261 -5.63 4.38 -14.33
C GLU A 261 -5.60 3.53 -15.60
N ASP A 262 -4.42 3.38 -16.25
CA ASP A 262 -4.19 2.48 -17.38
C ASP A 262 -3.05 1.47 -17.07
N PRO A 263 -3.34 0.40 -16.30
CA PRO A 263 -2.38 -0.66 -16.05
C PRO A 263 -1.82 -1.31 -17.31
N ALA A 264 -2.60 -1.38 -18.40
CA ALA A 264 -2.17 -2.00 -19.65
C ALA A 264 -1.10 -1.12 -20.34
N GLY A 265 -1.31 0.19 -20.40
CA GLY A 265 -0.35 1.15 -20.93
C GLY A 265 0.97 1.17 -20.16
N ILE A 266 0.93 1.05 -18.82
CA ILE A 266 2.15 0.91 -17.99
C ILE A 266 2.97 -0.32 -18.42
N ILE A 267 2.28 -1.46 -18.57
CA ILE A 267 2.92 -2.73 -18.93
C ILE A 267 3.46 -2.67 -20.37
N GLU A 268 2.73 -2.07 -21.31
CA GLU A 268 3.20 -1.91 -22.69
C GLU A 268 4.47 -1.03 -22.75
N ARG A 269 4.48 0.09 -22.01
CA ARG A 269 5.64 0.98 -21.94
C ARG A 269 6.86 0.26 -21.36
N LEU A 270 6.65 -0.57 -20.33
CA LEU A 270 7.70 -1.38 -19.73
C LEU A 270 8.23 -2.45 -20.71
N GLU A 271 7.36 -3.14 -21.42
CA GLU A 271 7.77 -4.13 -22.42
C GLU A 271 8.52 -3.48 -23.60
N ARG A 272 8.08 -2.31 -24.04
CA ARG A 272 8.78 -1.52 -25.06
C ARG A 272 10.18 -1.15 -24.60
N ALA A 273 10.31 -0.65 -23.38
CA ALA A 273 11.62 -0.32 -22.79
C ALA A 273 12.53 -1.55 -22.68
N ALA A 274 12.00 -2.72 -22.32
CA ALA A 274 12.76 -3.97 -22.29
C ALA A 274 13.25 -4.36 -23.70
N ARG A 275 12.37 -4.28 -24.71
CA ARG A 275 12.69 -4.62 -26.11
C ARG A 275 13.78 -3.72 -26.70
N THR A 276 13.75 -2.41 -26.44
CA THR A 276 14.79 -1.47 -26.88
C THR A 276 16.19 -1.86 -26.36
N ARG A 277 16.24 -2.63 -25.27
CA ARG A 277 17.47 -3.11 -24.64
C ARG A 277 17.84 -4.54 -25.06
N GLY A 278 17.15 -5.11 -26.06
CA GLY A 278 17.36 -6.47 -26.54
C GLY A 278 16.98 -7.55 -25.52
N ARG A 279 16.16 -7.22 -24.52
CA ARG A 279 15.72 -8.13 -23.45
C ARG A 279 14.20 -8.28 -23.46
N ASN A 280 13.71 -9.34 -22.83
CA ASN A 280 12.27 -9.59 -22.66
C ASN A 280 11.88 -9.44 -21.19
N LEU A 281 10.68 -8.90 -20.97
CA LEU A 281 10.12 -8.80 -19.63
C LEU A 281 9.78 -10.20 -19.10
N ARG A 282 10.38 -10.57 -17.96
CA ARG A 282 10.07 -11.85 -17.31
C ARG A 282 8.68 -11.79 -16.68
N ARG A 283 7.83 -12.75 -17.03
CA ARG A 283 6.53 -12.97 -16.38
C ARG A 283 6.63 -14.14 -15.41
N CYS A 284 6.23 -13.93 -14.17
CA CYS A 284 6.04 -15.00 -13.20
C CYS A 284 4.77 -15.80 -13.56
N ALA A 285 4.87 -17.13 -13.59
CA ALA A 285 3.76 -18.05 -13.92
C ALA A 285 2.52 -17.94 -13.00
N ARG A 286 2.64 -17.23 -11.86
CA ARG A 286 1.56 -16.98 -10.89
C ARG A 286 0.94 -15.58 -11.04
N ALA A 287 0.94 -15.03 -12.25
CA ALA A 287 0.24 -13.77 -12.54
C ALA A 287 -1.23 -13.87 -12.09
N ARG A 288 -1.69 -12.87 -11.34
CA ARG A 288 -3.06 -12.84 -10.80
C ARG A 288 -3.98 -11.89 -11.58
N VAL A 289 -3.63 -11.60 -12.83
CA VAL A 289 -4.38 -10.73 -13.75
C VAL A 289 -5.87 -11.05 -13.78
N ARG A 290 -6.26 -12.33 -13.58
CA ARG A 290 -7.67 -12.76 -13.59
C ARG A 290 -8.41 -12.63 -12.25
N ALA A 291 -7.72 -12.45 -11.12
CA ALA A 291 -8.32 -12.51 -9.78
C ALA A 291 -8.77 -11.15 -9.23
N PHE A 292 -8.30 -10.06 -9.81
CA PHE A 292 -8.60 -8.70 -9.35
C PHE A 292 -9.04 -7.88 -10.56
N SER A 293 -10.34 -7.94 -10.83
CA SER A 293 -10.99 -7.09 -11.82
C SER A 293 -10.65 -5.63 -11.52
N TRP A 294 -10.09 -4.94 -12.50
CA TRP A 294 -9.90 -3.50 -12.50
C TRP A 294 -11.28 -2.87 -12.74
N GLY A 295 -12.09 -2.76 -11.68
CA GLY A 295 -13.47 -2.27 -11.72
C GLY A 295 -13.95 -1.87 -10.34
#